data_AF-A0A9Q3D0D9-F1
#
_entry.id   AF-A0A9Q3D0D9-F1
#
_cell.length_a   1.000
_cell.length_b   1.000
_cell.length_c   1.000
_cell.angle_alpha   90.00
_cell.angle_beta   90.00
_cell.angle_gamma   90.00
#
_symmetry.space_group_name_H-M   'P 1'
#
loop_
_entity.id
_entity.type
_entity.pdbx_description
1 polymer ?
#
loop_
_entity_poly.entity_id
_entity_poly.type
_entity_poly.pdbx_seq_one_letter_code
_entity_poly.pdbx_strand_id
1 'polypeptide(L)'
;MTQKRPIGLKAQKQQHSQKKLKPTKDDNDSFTTVALAPTKGDQSSSDGLTIEDLLQLKLQADELIDNPDGPDDQEQLVNLLRGICHESVRQIELIENVQDKTSRVTLHQLLGWATLELGIFFNQDEDLDRLRQADEPKSLDSWLLMTSKILNNVIPAVQPEKTACQIPDLELLPLALSLLSSQSPHEILQELEKMAAKFSTQSVVYFLRTIDRLVLLKSDIFSQDPTPIFTSLVKFLNQLRELIESNDEMKSFIPSIHQRLGDCHLSHGSLLAEQLEEKYYPEVENQETGDEDFPIDINDPTYQLCVKDLRLAEKTFLDLIQAADVVDESQDELKSKLEETLLTLGNLQPPGPERESLYRRAGLKQSDSDD
;
A
#
# COMPACT_ATOMS: atom_id res chain seq x y z
N MET A 1 -27.39 29.06 -4.26
CA MET A 1 -25.94 28.85 -4.52
C MET A 1 -25.73 27.36 -4.61
N THR A 2 -25.68 26.81 -5.83
CA THR A 2 -25.56 25.38 -6.08
C THR A 2 -24.10 25.05 -6.32
N GLN A 3 -23.42 24.51 -5.30
CA GLN A 3 -22.09 23.91 -5.48
C GLN A 3 -22.27 22.60 -6.28
N LYS A 4 -21.54 22.48 -7.40
CA LYS A 4 -21.39 21.21 -8.14
C LYS A 4 -20.83 20.18 -7.16
N ARG A 5 -21.55 19.06 -6.99
CA ARG A 5 -21.21 18.01 -6.03
C ARG A 5 -20.22 17.02 -6.69
N PRO A 6 -19.01 16.86 -6.15
CA PRO A 6 -18.05 15.88 -6.67
C PRO A 6 -18.57 14.46 -6.45
N ILE A 7 -18.34 13.57 -7.43
CA ILE A 7 -18.88 12.20 -7.45
C ILE A 7 -17.83 11.21 -6.94
N GLY A 8 -16.53 11.47 -7.16
CA GLY A 8 -15.41 10.65 -6.66
C GLY A 8 -14.55 11.29 -5.54
N LEU A 9 -13.33 10.76 -5.32
CA LEU A 9 -12.38 11.15 -4.24
C LEU A 9 -11.97 12.64 -4.28
N LYS A 10 -12.28 13.37 -5.36
CA LYS A 10 -12.21 14.83 -5.41
C LYS A 10 -13.06 15.52 -4.33
N ALA A 11 -14.04 14.84 -3.71
CA ALA A 11 -14.80 15.32 -2.56
C ALA A 11 -13.95 15.64 -1.32
N GLN A 12 -12.82 14.96 -1.11
CA GLN A 12 -11.91 15.21 0.01
C GLN A 12 -10.67 16.04 -0.38
N LYS A 13 -10.22 16.00 -1.63
CA LYS A 13 -9.05 16.79 -2.07
C LYS A 13 -9.24 18.32 -1.94
N GLN A 14 -10.48 18.82 -1.83
CA GLN A 14 -10.72 20.25 -1.59
C GLN A 14 -10.33 20.75 -0.18
N GLN A 15 -9.93 19.88 0.75
CA GLN A 15 -9.25 20.33 1.98
C GLN A 15 -7.70 20.28 1.91
N HIS A 16 -7.10 19.74 0.84
CA HIS A 16 -5.66 19.78 0.62
C HIS A 16 -5.32 20.16 -0.84
N SER A 17 -5.51 21.44 -1.18
CA SER A 17 -5.06 21.98 -2.48
C SER A 17 -3.60 22.46 -2.43
N GLN A 18 -2.71 21.54 -2.81
CA GLN A 18 -1.57 21.64 -3.74
C GLN A 18 -0.88 22.99 -4.03
N LYS A 19 0.46 22.95 -4.04
CA LYS A 19 1.29 23.61 -5.06
C LYS A 19 2.24 22.61 -5.72
N LYS A 20 1.98 22.29 -6.99
CA LYS A 20 2.90 21.57 -7.90
C LYS A 20 4.17 22.39 -8.15
N LEU A 21 5.34 21.76 -8.09
CA LEU A 21 6.59 22.28 -8.63
C LEU A 21 7.08 21.39 -9.80
N LYS A 22 7.42 22.07 -10.90
CA LYS A 22 7.91 21.51 -12.17
C LYS A 22 9.25 20.79 -11.99
N PRO A 23 9.58 19.83 -12.88
CA PRO A 23 10.85 19.13 -12.84
C PRO A 23 11.98 20.03 -13.37
N THR A 24 13.05 20.18 -12.59
CA THR A 24 14.34 20.69 -13.08
C THR A 24 15.26 19.51 -13.38
N LYS A 25 15.86 19.57 -14.58
CA LYS A 25 16.85 18.66 -15.15
C LYS A 25 18.17 18.66 -14.38
N ASP A 26 18.82 17.51 -14.48
CA ASP A 26 20.26 17.21 -14.32
C ASP A 26 20.90 17.58 -12.98
N ASP A 27 21.29 16.56 -12.22
CA ASP A 27 22.70 16.40 -11.85
C ASP A 27 23.00 14.92 -11.54
N ASN A 28 23.90 14.36 -12.38
CA ASN A 28 24.70 13.19 -12.07
C ASN A 28 25.58 13.57 -10.87
N ASP A 29 25.37 12.96 -9.70
CA ASP A 29 26.41 12.98 -8.69
C ASP A 29 26.73 11.60 -8.13
N SER A 30 28.02 11.32 -8.27
CA SER A 30 28.72 10.09 -7.96
C SER A 30 28.67 9.82 -6.47
N PHE A 31 28.39 8.56 -6.15
CA PHE A 31 28.50 7.99 -4.82
C PHE A 31 29.93 8.18 -4.28
N THR A 32 30.07 8.88 -3.16
CA THR A 32 31.26 8.83 -2.31
C THR A 32 30.82 8.42 -0.92
N THR A 33 31.09 7.15 -0.62
CA THR A 33 31.00 6.53 0.70
C THR A 33 31.84 7.34 1.69
N VAL A 34 31.21 7.98 2.67
CA VAL A 34 31.92 8.50 3.84
C VAL A 34 32.12 7.35 4.80
N ALA A 35 33.22 6.62 4.60
CA ALA A 35 33.77 5.75 5.62
C ALA A 35 34.07 6.60 6.86
N LEU A 36 33.40 6.31 7.98
CA LEU A 36 33.88 6.74 9.29
C LEU A 36 35.30 6.19 9.46
N ALA A 37 36.25 7.09 9.72
CA ALA A 37 37.66 6.73 9.81
C ALA A 37 37.85 5.63 10.87
N PRO A 38 38.58 4.53 10.56
CA PRO A 38 38.86 3.51 11.55
C PRO A 38 39.82 4.09 12.58
N THR A 39 39.33 4.35 13.79
CA THR A 39 40.18 4.46 14.96
C THR A 39 40.92 3.14 15.12
N LYS A 40 42.23 3.16 14.88
CA LYS A 40 43.13 2.04 15.15
C LYS A 40 43.00 1.64 16.63
N GLY A 41 42.24 0.59 16.88
CA GLY A 41 42.23 -0.17 18.12
C GLY A 41 42.26 -1.64 17.78
N ASP A 42 43.42 -2.27 17.97
CA ASP A 42 43.47 -3.72 18.15
C ASP A 42 42.60 -4.06 19.37
N GLN A 43 41.42 -4.61 19.13
CA GLN A 43 40.68 -5.41 20.10
C GLN A 43 39.54 -6.15 19.42
N SER A 44 39.69 -7.48 19.39
CA SER A 44 38.64 -8.47 19.19
C SER A 44 37.58 -8.33 20.31
N SER A 45 36.72 -7.33 20.19
CA SER A 45 35.50 -7.20 20.99
C SER A 45 34.33 -7.53 20.08
N SER A 46 33.54 -8.54 20.47
CA SER A 46 32.28 -8.91 19.83
C SER A 46 31.20 -7.88 20.19
N ASP A 47 31.47 -6.60 19.95
CA ASP A 47 30.66 -5.48 20.42
C ASP A 47 29.64 -5.07 19.35
N GLY A 48 28.77 -6.01 19.00
CA GLY A 48 27.77 -5.86 17.93
C GLY A 48 26.60 -6.80 18.12
N LEU A 49 25.45 -6.44 17.55
CA LEU A 49 24.30 -7.33 17.49
C LEU A 49 24.64 -8.55 16.63
N THR A 50 24.03 -9.68 16.91
CA THR A 50 24.11 -10.87 16.05
C THR A 50 23.07 -10.78 14.93
N ILE A 51 23.15 -11.66 13.93
CA ILE A 51 22.11 -11.79 12.91
C ILE A 51 20.76 -12.17 13.56
N GLU A 52 20.78 -13.00 14.59
CA GLU A 52 19.57 -13.38 15.33
C GLU A 52 18.94 -12.14 15.99
N ASP A 53 19.75 -11.28 16.61
CA ASP A 53 19.24 -10.03 17.18
C ASP A 53 18.62 -9.13 16.10
N LEU A 54 19.23 -9.03 14.91
CA LEU A 54 18.64 -8.28 13.79
C LEU A 54 17.31 -8.87 13.31
N LEU A 55 17.18 -10.21 13.31
CA LEU A 55 15.92 -10.88 12.98
C LEU A 55 14.84 -10.58 14.02
N GLN A 56 15.19 -10.52 15.31
CA GLN A 56 14.26 -10.10 16.37
C GLN A 56 13.85 -8.63 16.23
N LEU A 57 14.79 -7.74 15.87
CA LEU A 57 14.48 -6.34 15.57
C LEU A 57 13.56 -6.20 14.35
N LYS A 58 13.71 -7.04 13.31
CA LYS A 58 12.75 -7.09 12.19
C LYS A 58 11.34 -7.43 12.69
N LEU A 59 11.20 -8.45 13.53
CA LEU A 59 9.88 -8.85 14.06
C LEU A 59 9.23 -7.73 14.89
N GLN A 60 10.02 -6.99 15.68
CA GLN A 60 9.53 -5.81 16.41
C GLN A 60 9.09 -4.69 15.45
N ALA A 61 9.85 -4.46 14.39
CA ALA A 61 9.47 -3.48 13.37
C ALA A 61 8.21 -3.92 12.61
N ASP A 62 8.03 -5.22 12.34
CA ASP A 62 6.79 -5.72 11.74
C ASP A 62 5.57 -5.44 12.60
N GLU A 63 5.67 -5.62 13.92
CA GLU A 63 4.60 -5.33 14.87
C GLU A 63 4.21 -3.84 14.85
N LEU A 64 5.20 -2.94 14.83
CA LEU A 64 4.98 -1.49 14.72
C LEU A 64 4.41 -1.08 13.37
N ILE A 65 4.75 -1.79 12.28
CA ILE A 65 4.17 -1.53 10.96
C ILE A 65 2.70 -1.97 10.92
N ASP A 66 2.37 -3.11 11.55
CA ASP A 66 1.01 -3.66 11.52
C ASP A 66 0.07 -2.96 12.50
N ASN A 67 0.58 -2.46 13.63
CA ASN A 67 -0.22 -1.86 14.70
C ASN A 67 0.46 -0.58 15.24
N PRO A 68 0.45 0.53 14.50
CA PRO A 68 1.00 1.79 14.99
C PRO A 68 0.03 2.45 15.99
N ASP A 69 0.46 2.65 17.24
CA ASP A 69 -0.36 3.29 18.30
C ASP A 69 -0.18 4.82 18.36
N GLY A 70 0.67 5.41 17.50
CA GLY A 70 0.79 6.86 17.40
C GLY A 70 2.11 7.39 16.84
N PRO A 71 2.38 8.70 17.01
CA PRO A 71 3.59 9.34 16.48
C PRO A 71 4.89 8.88 17.15
N ASP A 72 4.83 8.39 18.39
CA ASP A 72 6.01 7.84 19.08
C ASP A 72 6.45 6.53 18.42
N ASP A 73 5.49 5.68 18.03
CA ASP A 73 5.75 4.43 17.30
C ASP A 73 6.33 4.68 15.91
N GLN A 74 5.90 5.75 15.24
CA GLN A 74 6.47 6.20 13.97
C GLN A 74 7.96 6.53 14.11
N GLU A 75 8.33 7.28 15.16
CA GLU A 75 9.74 7.60 15.44
C GLU A 75 10.55 6.36 15.83
N GLN A 76 9.96 5.49 16.65
CA GLN A 76 10.57 4.22 17.04
C GLN A 76 10.82 3.32 15.83
N LEU A 77 9.84 3.18 14.93
CA LEU A 77 9.95 2.38 13.71
C LEU A 77 11.07 2.90 12.82
N VAL A 78 11.12 4.21 12.54
CA VAL A 78 12.18 4.81 11.72
C VAL A 78 13.56 4.56 12.33
N ASN A 79 13.70 4.75 13.65
CA ASN A 79 14.97 4.51 14.34
C ASN A 79 15.37 3.03 14.31
N LEU A 80 14.40 2.13 14.45
CA LEU A 80 14.62 0.68 14.39
C LEU A 80 15.07 0.25 12.99
N LEU A 81 14.38 0.70 11.93
CA LEU A 81 14.74 0.40 10.55
C LEU A 81 16.13 0.94 10.20
N ARG A 82 16.46 2.18 10.60
CA ARG A 82 17.82 2.74 10.45
C ARG A 82 18.87 1.93 11.20
N GLY A 83 18.56 1.51 12.42
CA GLY A 83 19.43 0.63 13.22
C GLY A 83 19.74 -0.68 12.50
N ILE A 84 18.71 -1.33 11.94
CA ILE A 84 18.85 -2.55 11.15
C ILE A 84 19.71 -2.29 9.90
N CYS A 85 19.50 -1.18 9.20
CA CYS A 85 20.33 -0.81 8.04
C CYS A 85 21.81 -0.65 8.41
N HIS A 86 22.12 0.17 9.42
CA HIS A 86 23.50 0.45 9.83
C HIS A 86 24.23 -0.80 10.31
N GLU A 87 23.56 -1.61 11.13
CA GLU A 87 24.17 -2.83 11.66
C GLU A 87 24.30 -3.91 10.58
N SER A 88 23.36 -3.99 9.63
CA SER A 88 23.49 -4.89 8.47
C SER A 88 24.69 -4.50 7.60
N VAL A 89 24.88 -3.21 7.32
CA VAL A 89 26.06 -2.72 6.57
C VAL A 89 27.35 -3.05 7.31
N ARG A 90 27.43 -2.75 8.61
CA ARG A 90 28.60 -3.07 9.45
C ARG A 90 28.92 -4.56 9.40
N GLN A 91 27.93 -5.43 9.58
CA GLN A 91 28.15 -6.88 9.54
C GLN A 91 28.54 -7.38 8.15
N ILE A 92 27.97 -6.83 7.07
CA ILE A 92 28.39 -7.15 5.70
C ILE A 92 29.87 -6.82 5.52
N GLU A 93 30.31 -5.61 5.91
CA GLU A 93 31.71 -5.18 5.81
C GLU A 93 32.67 -6.06 6.64
N LEU A 94 32.22 -6.51 7.82
CA LEU A 94 32.99 -7.44 8.65
C LEU A 94 33.09 -8.85 8.04
N ILE A 95 32.01 -9.33 7.44
CA ILE A 95 31.88 -10.68 6.87
C ILE A 95 32.42 -10.76 5.44
N GLU A 96 32.68 -9.65 4.74
CA GLU A 96 33.32 -9.68 3.41
C GLU A 96 34.68 -10.41 3.40
N ASN A 97 35.30 -10.60 4.57
CA ASN A 97 36.52 -11.37 4.76
C ASN A 97 36.31 -12.86 5.12
N VAL A 98 35.05 -13.32 5.26
CA VAL A 98 34.67 -14.67 5.71
C VAL A 98 33.78 -15.35 4.66
N GLN A 99 34.02 -16.64 4.38
CA GLN A 99 33.28 -17.42 3.36
C GLN A 99 31.83 -17.79 3.75
N ASP A 100 31.22 -17.14 4.75
CA ASP A 100 29.86 -17.45 5.19
C ASP A 100 28.81 -16.82 4.26
N LYS A 101 28.44 -17.59 3.24
CA LYS A 101 27.49 -17.17 2.20
C LYS A 101 26.07 -17.00 2.73
N THR A 102 25.63 -17.84 3.66
CA THR A 102 24.24 -17.81 4.16
C THR A 102 24.00 -16.56 4.98
N SER A 103 24.89 -16.27 5.92
CA SER A 103 24.86 -15.03 6.71
C SER A 103 24.90 -13.78 5.83
N ARG A 104 25.73 -13.78 4.77
CA ARG A 104 25.80 -12.67 3.81
C ARG A 104 24.47 -12.45 3.09
N VAL A 105 23.81 -13.51 2.63
CA VAL A 105 22.50 -13.42 1.94
C VAL A 105 21.46 -12.82 2.88
N THR A 106 21.34 -13.35 4.10
CA THR A 106 20.38 -12.86 5.10
C THR A 106 20.60 -11.39 5.44
N LEU A 107 21.85 -10.95 5.60
CA LEU A 107 22.16 -9.55 5.88
C LEU A 107 21.78 -8.61 4.73
N HIS A 108 22.00 -9.02 3.48
CA HIS A 108 21.56 -8.21 2.33
C HIS A 108 20.04 -8.18 2.21
N GLN A 109 19.35 -9.29 2.53
CA GLN A 109 17.89 -9.32 2.58
C GLN A 109 17.34 -8.40 3.67
N LEU A 110 17.92 -8.41 4.88
CA LEU A 110 17.55 -7.53 5.99
C LEU A 110 17.79 -6.06 5.64
N LEU A 111 18.96 -5.74 5.09
CA LEU A 111 19.29 -4.39 4.63
C LEU A 111 18.31 -3.93 3.54
N GLY A 112 18.05 -4.78 2.54
CA GLY A 112 17.11 -4.47 1.47
C GLY A 112 15.69 -4.29 1.98
N TRP A 113 15.24 -5.15 2.89
CA TRP A 113 13.94 -5.04 3.53
C TRP A 113 13.81 -3.73 4.30
N ALA A 114 14.71 -3.42 5.23
CA ALA A 114 14.64 -2.20 6.04
C ALA A 114 14.74 -0.93 5.17
N THR A 115 15.56 -0.96 4.10
CA THR A 115 15.65 0.12 3.12
C THR A 115 14.32 0.33 2.37
N LEU A 116 13.66 -0.76 1.95
CA LEU A 116 12.35 -0.69 1.31
C LEU A 116 11.30 -0.15 2.28
N GLU A 117 11.29 -0.64 3.52
CA GLU A 117 10.34 -0.20 4.54
C GLU A 117 10.48 1.30 4.85
N LEU A 118 11.70 1.82 4.99
CA LEU A 118 11.94 3.27 5.13
C LEU A 118 11.42 4.04 3.93
N GLY A 119 11.70 3.55 2.72
CA GLY A 119 11.25 4.20 1.49
C GLY A 119 9.74 4.24 1.34
N ILE A 120 9.05 3.18 1.75
CA ILE A 120 7.59 3.14 1.78
C ILE A 120 7.08 4.12 2.84
N PHE A 121 7.57 4.02 4.07
CA PHE A 121 7.15 4.84 5.20
C PHE A 121 7.22 6.34 4.88
N PHE A 122 8.36 6.83 4.40
CA PHE A 122 8.52 8.26 4.05
C PHE A 122 7.72 8.71 2.82
N ASN A 123 7.09 7.79 2.10
CA ASN A 123 6.27 8.09 0.93
C ASN A 123 4.78 7.78 1.15
N GLN A 124 4.38 7.43 2.38
CA GLN A 124 2.97 7.25 2.77
C GLN A 124 2.30 8.56 3.19
N ASP A 125 3.01 9.44 3.88
CA ASP A 125 2.47 10.70 4.43
C ASP A 125 3.54 11.81 4.37
N GLU A 126 3.15 13.01 3.94
CA GLU A 126 4.02 14.19 3.86
C GLU A 126 4.49 14.63 5.24
N ASP A 127 3.71 14.42 6.31
CA ASP A 127 4.09 14.81 7.67
C ASP A 127 5.27 13.98 8.21
N LEU A 128 5.55 12.82 7.61
CA LEU A 128 6.67 11.95 7.96
C LEU A 128 8.01 12.48 7.45
N ASP A 129 8.02 13.45 6.53
CA ASP A 129 9.26 14.09 6.06
C ASP A 129 10.02 14.79 7.20
N ARG A 130 9.34 15.15 8.30
CA ARG A 130 9.97 15.69 9.50
C ARG A 130 11.00 14.73 10.11
N LEU A 131 10.84 13.43 9.89
CA LEU A 131 11.72 12.38 10.41
C LEU A 131 12.85 12.02 9.46
N ARG A 132 12.80 12.50 8.20
CA ARG A 132 13.79 12.20 7.15
C ARG A 132 15.11 12.91 7.42
N GLN A 133 16.22 12.19 7.29
CA GLN A 133 17.57 12.76 7.38
C GLN A 133 17.97 13.40 6.04
N ALA A 134 18.94 14.32 6.08
CA ALA A 134 19.30 15.14 4.91
C ALA A 134 19.95 14.34 3.77
N ASP A 135 20.57 13.21 4.09
CA ASP A 135 21.29 12.30 3.21
C ASP A 135 20.42 11.14 2.70
N GLU A 136 19.18 11.02 3.18
CA GLU A 136 18.24 9.99 2.73
C GLU A 136 17.60 10.34 1.37
N PRO A 137 17.32 9.33 0.52
CA PRO A 137 16.62 9.54 -0.75
C PRO A 137 15.28 10.27 -0.55
N LYS A 138 14.94 11.17 -1.49
CA LYS A 138 13.70 11.98 -1.44
C LYS A 138 12.52 11.40 -2.21
N SER A 139 12.76 10.42 -3.08
CA SER A 139 11.70 9.80 -3.90
C SER A 139 11.64 8.31 -3.67
N LEU A 140 10.43 7.75 -3.76
CA LEU A 140 10.20 6.31 -3.71
C LEU A 140 11.02 5.57 -4.77
N ASP A 141 11.10 6.10 -6.00
CA ASP A 141 11.90 5.48 -7.07
C ASP A 141 13.39 5.34 -6.70
N SER A 142 13.93 6.31 -5.96
CA SER A 142 15.31 6.24 -5.49
C SER A 142 15.49 5.16 -4.41
N TRP A 143 14.51 5.03 -3.52
CA TRP A 143 14.48 3.96 -2.52
C TRP A 143 14.35 2.58 -3.18
N LEU A 144 13.43 2.41 -4.12
CA LEU A 144 13.26 1.16 -4.88
C LEU A 144 14.54 0.79 -5.65
N LEU A 145 15.19 1.77 -6.28
CA LEU A 145 16.47 1.57 -6.97
C LEU A 145 17.58 1.17 -5.99
N MET A 146 17.65 1.79 -4.82
CA MET A 146 18.62 1.47 -3.77
C MET A 146 18.42 0.03 -3.27
N THR A 147 17.17 -0.33 -2.92
CA THR A 147 16.82 -1.70 -2.53
C THR A 147 17.17 -2.70 -3.63
N SER A 148 16.89 -2.38 -4.89
CA SER A 148 17.25 -3.24 -6.03
C SER A 148 18.75 -3.49 -6.10
N LYS A 149 19.58 -2.43 -5.95
CA LYS A 149 21.04 -2.56 -5.93
C LYS A 149 21.53 -3.44 -4.77
N ILE A 150 20.96 -3.27 -3.57
CA ILE A 150 21.29 -4.08 -2.40
C ILE A 150 21.01 -5.56 -2.68
N LEU A 151 19.83 -5.88 -3.22
CA LEU A 151 19.45 -7.27 -3.52
C LEU A 151 20.21 -7.86 -4.72
N ASN A 152 20.60 -7.05 -5.69
CA ASN A 152 21.41 -7.51 -6.82
C ASN A 152 22.83 -7.94 -6.40
N ASN A 153 23.36 -7.39 -5.31
CA ASN A 153 24.64 -7.85 -4.74
C ASN A 153 24.58 -9.28 -4.19
N VAL A 154 23.37 -9.85 -4.04
CA VAL A 154 23.14 -11.25 -3.64
C VAL A 154 23.27 -12.22 -4.83
N ILE A 155 23.09 -11.73 -6.07
CA ILE A 155 22.84 -12.57 -7.25
C ILE A 155 24.05 -13.40 -7.76
N PRO A 156 25.34 -13.07 -7.54
CA PRO A 156 26.40 -13.99 -7.94
C PRO A 156 26.53 -15.24 -7.03
N ALA A 157 25.83 -15.31 -5.88
CA ALA A 157 26.22 -16.21 -4.81
C ALA A 157 25.43 -17.53 -4.68
N VAL A 158 24.29 -17.71 -5.34
CA VAL A 158 23.37 -18.83 -5.02
C VAL A 158 22.84 -19.54 -6.27
N GLN A 159 23.34 -20.77 -6.51
CA GLN A 159 22.51 -21.82 -7.11
C GLN A 159 21.42 -22.19 -6.11
N PRO A 160 20.21 -22.61 -6.55
CA PRO A 160 19.07 -22.86 -5.69
C PRO A 160 19.23 -24.16 -4.88
N GLU A 161 20.27 -24.26 -4.06
CA GLU A 161 20.30 -25.15 -2.93
C GLU A 161 19.71 -24.38 -1.76
N LYS A 162 18.55 -24.85 -1.28
CA LYS A 162 17.77 -24.36 -0.13
C LYS A 162 18.61 -23.62 0.91
N THR A 163 18.88 -22.34 0.69
CA THR A 163 19.34 -21.43 1.72
C THR A 163 18.16 -21.25 2.64
N ALA A 164 18.21 -21.89 3.80
CA ALA A 164 17.22 -21.75 4.86
C ALA A 164 17.26 -20.31 5.38
N CYS A 165 16.67 -19.36 4.65
CA CYS A 165 16.26 -18.12 5.26
C CYS A 165 15.10 -18.49 6.20
N GLN A 166 15.31 -18.32 7.50
CA GLN A 166 14.32 -18.74 8.50
C GLN A 166 13.06 -17.84 8.51
N ILE A 167 13.09 -16.71 7.79
CA ILE A 167 11.97 -15.78 7.66
C ILE A 167 11.43 -15.77 6.22
N PRO A 168 10.27 -16.38 5.96
CA PRO A 168 9.66 -16.47 4.63
C PRO A 168 9.44 -15.13 3.93
N ASP A 169 9.17 -14.05 4.68
CA ASP A 169 8.97 -12.71 4.12
C ASP A 169 10.20 -12.20 3.34
N LEU A 170 11.40 -12.51 3.84
CA LEU A 170 12.65 -12.08 3.21
C LEU A 170 12.90 -12.80 1.89
N GLU A 171 12.32 -13.99 1.69
CA GLU A 171 12.35 -14.70 0.41
C GLU A 171 11.42 -14.07 -0.63
N LEU A 172 10.36 -13.38 -0.18
CA LEU A 172 9.40 -12.70 -1.05
C LEU A 172 9.82 -11.27 -1.40
N LEU A 173 10.76 -10.69 -0.65
CA LEU A 173 11.24 -9.33 -0.86
C LEU A 173 11.61 -9.01 -2.33
N PRO A 174 12.32 -9.86 -3.09
CA PRO A 174 12.61 -9.57 -4.50
C PRO A 174 11.34 -9.48 -5.37
N LEU A 175 10.33 -10.31 -5.10
CA LEU A 175 9.05 -10.28 -5.80
C LEU A 175 8.24 -9.05 -5.42
N ALA A 176 8.22 -8.69 -4.13
CA ALA A 176 7.58 -7.46 -3.66
C ALA A 176 8.21 -6.22 -4.28
N LEU A 177 9.54 -6.15 -4.33
CA LEU A 177 10.27 -5.07 -4.97
C LEU A 177 9.96 -4.98 -6.47
N SER A 178 9.95 -6.12 -7.18
CA SER A 178 9.64 -6.19 -8.61
C SER A 178 8.22 -5.68 -8.90
N LEU A 179 7.25 -6.10 -8.07
CA LEU A 179 5.87 -5.64 -8.15
C LEU A 179 5.75 -4.12 -7.91
N LEU A 180 6.41 -3.60 -6.87
CA LEU A 180 6.41 -2.16 -6.55
C LEU A 180 7.21 -1.32 -7.57
N SER A 181 8.16 -1.92 -8.28
CA SER A 181 8.94 -1.25 -9.33
C SER A 181 8.24 -1.28 -10.69
N SER A 182 7.18 -2.06 -10.85
CA SER A 182 6.44 -2.21 -12.10
C SER A 182 5.89 -0.87 -12.60
N GLN A 183 6.01 -0.64 -13.90
CA GLN A 183 5.67 0.61 -14.57
C GLN A 183 4.45 0.47 -15.49
N SER A 184 3.99 -0.76 -15.72
CA SER A 184 2.82 -1.03 -16.54
C SER A 184 1.86 -2.01 -15.85
N PRO A 185 0.55 -1.94 -16.18
CA PRO A 185 -0.41 -2.93 -15.73
C PRO A 185 0.05 -4.36 -16.04
N HIS A 186 0.61 -4.62 -17.22
CA HIS A 186 1.03 -5.95 -17.64
C HIS A 186 2.15 -6.54 -16.76
N GLU A 187 3.13 -5.72 -16.36
CA GLU A 187 4.20 -6.15 -15.45
C GLU A 187 3.64 -6.50 -14.08
N ILE A 188 2.73 -5.67 -13.54
CA ILE A 188 2.04 -5.92 -12.27
C ILE A 188 1.36 -7.30 -12.31
N LEU A 189 0.67 -7.63 -13.41
CA LEU A 189 0.01 -8.93 -13.56
C LEU A 189 0.99 -10.10 -13.50
N GLN A 190 2.12 -10.02 -14.21
CA GLN A 190 3.12 -11.07 -14.22
C GLN A 190 3.75 -11.28 -12.83
N GLU A 191 4.02 -10.20 -12.11
CA GLU A 191 4.62 -10.27 -10.79
C GLU A 191 3.64 -10.81 -9.74
N LEU A 192 2.34 -10.45 -9.82
CA LEU A 192 1.31 -11.03 -8.96
C LEU A 192 1.18 -12.55 -9.15
N GLU A 193 1.24 -13.04 -10.39
CA GLU A 193 1.21 -14.49 -10.67
C GLU A 193 2.43 -15.21 -10.10
N LYS A 194 3.63 -14.62 -10.21
CA LYS A 194 4.86 -15.17 -9.61
C LYS A 194 4.76 -15.21 -8.10
N MET A 195 4.21 -14.16 -7.49
CA MET A 195 3.99 -14.09 -6.06
C MET A 195 3.00 -15.17 -5.62
N ALA A 196 1.86 -15.31 -6.30
CA ALA A 196 0.86 -16.35 -6.01
C ALA A 196 1.46 -17.77 -5.97
N ALA A 197 2.38 -18.08 -6.89
CA ALA A 197 3.06 -19.38 -6.94
C ALA A 197 3.99 -19.65 -5.75
N LYS A 198 4.33 -18.63 -4.95
CA LYS A 198 5.20 -18.71 -3.76
C LYS A 198 4.44 -18.60 -2.44
N PHE A 199 3.11 -18.55 -2.50
CA PHE A 199 2.27 -18.41 -1.33
C PHE A 199 2.49 -19.52 -0.29
N SER A 200 2.56 -19.11 0.98
CA SER A 200 2.65 -20.01 2.14
C SER A 200 1.94 -19.41 3.35
N THR A 201 1.56 -20.26 4.32
CA THR A 201 0.97 -19.83 5.60
C THR A 201 1.75 -18.73 6.29
N GLN A 202 3.08 -18.86 6.26
CA GLN A 202 3.99 -18.00 7.00
C GLN A 202 4.22 -16.65 6.34
N SER A 203 3.74 -16.46 5.11
CA SER A 203 3.94 -15.23 4.34
C SER A 203 2.66 -14.44 4.09
N VAL A 204 1.50 -14.93 4.53
CA VAL A 204 0.18 -14.32 4.29
C VAL A 204 0.17 -12.83 4.62
N VAL A 205 0.67 -12.46 5.80
CA VAL A 205 0.72 -11.06 6.25
C VAL A 205 1.55 -10.21 5.29
N TYR A 206 2.75 -10.68 4.93
CA TYR A 206 3.62 -9.98 4.00
C TYR A 206 3.02 -9.84 2.59
N PHE A 207 2.31 -10.87 2.11
CA PHE A 207 1.53 -10.80 0.88
C PHE A 207 0.48 -9.70 0.92
N LEU A 208 -0.38 -9.70 1.95
CA LEU A 208 -1.45 -8.71 2.10
C LEU A 208 -0.89 -7.29 2.21
N ARG A 209 0.15 -7.11 3.02
CA ARG A 209 0.89 -5.85 3.17
C ARG A 209 1.44 -5.36 1.82
N THR A 210 1.95 -6.26 0.98
CA THR A 210 2.47 -5.91 -0.35
C THR A 210 1.35 -5.47 -1.32
N ILE A 211 0.16 -6.07 -1.22
CA ILE A 211 -1.02 -5.64 -1.99
C ILE A 211 -1.44 -4.23 -1.55
N ASP A 212 -1.53 -3.98 -0.24
CA ASP A 212 -1.92 -2.68 0.31
C ASP A 212 -0.96 -1.57 -0.20
N ARG A 213 0.35 -1.86 -0.20
CA ARG A 213 1.38 -0.96 -0.74
C ARG A 213 1.25 -0.72 -2.25
N LEU A 214 0.95 -1.77 -3.01
CA LEU A 214 0.76 -1.62 -4.45
C LEU A 214 -0.41 -0.68 -4.74
N VAL A 215 -1.53 -0.83 -4.03
CA VAL A 215 -2.71 0.03 -4.20
C VAL A 215 -2.39 1.48 -3.82
N LEU A 216 -1.70 1.69 -2.70
CA LEU A 216 -1.33 3.01 -2.23
C LEU A 216 -0.36 3.73 -3.18
N LEU A 217 0.72 3.05 -3.57
CA LEU A 217 1.87 3.67 -4.24
C LEU A 217 1.72 3.76 -5.77
N LYS A 218 0.78 3.01 -6.36
CA LYS A 218 0.57 2.99 -7.83
C LYS A 218 -0.75 3.60 -8.28
N SER A 219 -1.37 4.43 -7.44
CA SER A 219 -2.62 5.14 -7.76
C SER A 219 -2.58 5.88 -9.10
N ASP A 220 -1.46 6.52 -9.46
CA ASP A 220 -1.28 7.19 -10.76
C ASP A 220 -1.33 6.21 -11.95
N ILE A 221 -0.71 5.03 -11.83
CA ILE A 221 -0.78 3.99 -12.88
C ILE A 221 -2.21 3.47 -12.99
N PHE A 222 -2.88 3.31 -11.86
CA PHE A 222 -4.24 2.77 -11.81
C PHE A 222 -5.26 3.74 -12.39
N SER A 223 -5.04 5.05 -12.25
CA SER A 223 -5.98 6.07 -12.72
C SER A 223 -6.21 6.08 -14.25
N GLN A 224 -5.24 5.60 -15.04
CA GLN A 224 -5.31 5.64 -16.50
C GLN A 224 -6.22 4.55 -17.08
N ASP A 225 -6.08 3.32 -16.59
CA ASP A 225 -6.95 2.17 -16.90
C ASP A 225 -6.98 1.23 -15.69
N PRO A 226 -7.87 1.46 -14.71
CA PRO A 226 -7.85 0.73 -13.44
C PRO A 226 -8.30 -0.72 -13.59
N THR A 227 -9.16 -1.00 -14.58
CA THR A 227 -9.95 -2.24 -14.64
C THR A 227 -9.10 -3.51 -14.74
N PRO A 228 -8.08 -3.62 -15.61
CA PRO A 228 -7.26 -4.83 -15.71
C PRO A 228 -6.51 -5.17 -14.41
N ILE A 229 -6.07 -4.15 -13.68
CA ILE A 229 -5.30 -4.31 -12.45
C ILE A 229 -6.22 -4.76 -11.32
N PHE A 230 -7.32 -4.03 -11.07
CA PHE A 230 -8.26 -4.40 -10.01
C PHE A 230 -8.92 -5.75 -10.27
N THR A 231 -9.27 -6.07 -11.51
CA THR A 231 -9.77 -7.42 -11.87
C THR A 231 -8.80 -8.52 -11.45
N SER A 232 -7.50 -8.28 -11.64
CA SER A 232 -6.46 -9.26 -11.32
C SER A 232 -6.14 -9.32 -9.84
N LEU A 233 -6.15 -8.18 -9.13
CA LEU A 233 -6.05 -8.13 -7.68
C LEU A 233 -7.22 -8.87 -7.02
N VAL A 234 -8.45 -8.61 -7.47
CA VAL A 234 -9.64 -9.33 -6.99
C VAL A 234 -9.54 -10.83 -7.29
N LYS A 235 -9.09 -11.22 -8.49
CA LYS A 235 -8.86 -12.63 -8.83
C LYS A 235 -7.83 -13.26 -7.89
N PHE A 236 -6.72 -12.59 -7.65
CA PHE A 236 -5.65 -13.04 -6.76
C PHE A 236 -6.13 -13.19 -5.32
N LEU A 237 -6.79 -12.17 -4.77
CA LEU A 237 -7.36 -12.21 -3.42
C LEU A 237 -8.41 -13.31 -3.24
N ASN A 238 -9.23 -13.59 -4.27
CA ASN A 238 -10.15 -14.74 -4.23
C ASN A 238 -9.41 -16.09 -4.26
N GLN A 239 -8.34 -16.23 -5.05
CA GLN A 239 -7.50 -17.44 -5.02
C GLN A 239 -6.84 -17.64 -3.66
N LEU A 240 -6.32 -16.56 -3.05
CA LEU A 240 -5.81 -16.59 -1.69
C LEU A 240 -6.91 -17.00 -0.69
N ARG A 241 -8.13 -16.46 -0.83
CA ARG A 241 -9.25 -16.83 0.03
C ARG A 241 -9.55 -18.33 -0.05
N GLU A 242 -9.64 -18.89 -1.24
CA GLU A 242 -9.91 -20.33 -1.45
C GLU A 242 -8.83 -21.21 -0.81
N LEU A 243 -7.55 -20.80 -0.93
CA LEU A 243 -6.43 -21.48 -0.29
C LEU A 243 -6.53 -21.41 1.24
N ILE A 244 -6.87 -20.25 1.80
CA ILE A 244 -7.01 -20.04 3.23
C ILE A 244 -8.23 -20.77 3.82
N GLU A 245 -9.39 -20.75 3.14
CA GLU A 245 -10.60 -21.43 3.59
C GLU A 245 -10.40 -22.94 3.73
N SER A 246 -9.50 -23.52 2.93
CA SER A 246 -9.12 -24.92 2.98
C SER A 246 -8.16 -25.28 4.13
N ASN A 247 -7.64 -24.28 4.87
CA ASN A 247 -6.69 -24.46 5.97
C ASN A 247 -7.23 -23.84 7.27
N ASP A 248 -7.58 -24.70 8.24
CA ASP A 248 -8.18 -24.29 9.52
C ASP A 248 -7.31 -23.30 10.31
N GLU A 249 -5.98 -23.43 10.25
CA GLU A 249 -5.04 -22.55 10.97
C GLU A 249 -5.00 -21.13 10.37
N MET A 250 -5.43 -20.97 9.12
CA MET A 250 -5.41 -19.68 8.42
C MET A 250 -6.75 -18.96 8.42
N LYS A 251 -7.82 -19.58 8.91
CA LYS A 251 -9.17 -18.99 8.86
C LYS A 251 -9.27 -17.63 9.56
N SER A 252 -8.38 -17.34 10.51
CA SER A 252 -8.25 -16.03 11.16
C SER A 252 -7.90 -14.89 10.18
N PHE A 253 -7.31 -15.17 9.02
CA PHE A 253 -6.97 -14.17 7.99
C PHE A 253 -8.09 -13.91 6.98
N ILE A 254 -9.20 -14.67 7.02
CA ILE A 254 -10.34 -14.46 6.11
C ILE A 254 -10.92 -13.04 6.22
N PRO A 255 -11.14 -12.47 7.43
CA PRO A 255 -11.58 -11.08 7.57
C PRO A 255 -10.63 -10.10 6.89
N SER A 256 -9.30 -10.29 7.05
CA SER A 256 -8.29 -9.44 6.42
C SER A 256 -8.36 -9.51 4.89
N ILE A 257 -8.54 -10.70 4.30
CA ILE A 257 -8.73 -10.84 2.83
C ILE A 257 -10.02 -10.16 2.38
N HIS A 258 -11.12 -10.34 3.11
CA HIS A 258 -12.39 -9.69 2.80
C HIS A 258 -12.25 -8.17 2.86
N GLN A 259 -11.55 -7.61 3.85
CA GLN A 259 -11.29 -6.18 3.92
C GLN A 259 -10.56 -5.69 2.66
N ARG A 260 -9.48 -6.36 2.24
CA ARG A 260 -8.74 -6.00 1.01
C ARG A 260 -9.58 -6.14 -0.27
N LEU A 261 -10.47 -7.14 -0.33
CA LEU A 261 -11.43 -7.27 -1.42
C LEU A 261 -12.40 -6.08 -1.45
N GLY A 262 -12.93 -5.69 -0.29
CA GLY A 262 -13.76 -4.49 -0.15
C GLY A 262 -13.02 -3.23 -0.59
N ASP A 263 -11.78 -3.05 -0.14
CA ASP A 263 -10.91 -1.92 -0.50
C ASP A 263 -10.61 -1.87 -2.01
N CYS A 264 -10.37 -3.03 -2.65
CA CYS A 264 -10.18 -3.12 -4.09
C CYS A 264 -11.44 -2.68 -4.84
N HIS A 265 -12.62 -3.16 -4.43
CA HIS A 265 -13.89 -2.80 -5.05
C HIS A 265 -14.24 -1.31 -4.84
N LEU A 266 -14.00 -0.77 -3.65
CA LEU A 266 -14.19 0.66 -3.36
C LEU A 266 -13.25 1.52 -4.21
N SER A 267 -11.97 1.18 -4.26
CA SER A 267 -10.96 1.94 -5.03
C SER A 267 -11.27 1.90 -6.53
N HIS A 268 -11.58 0.72 -7.07
CA HIS A 268 -11.95 0.58 -8.49
C HIS A 268 -13.22 1.35 -8.80
N GLY A 269 -14.28 1.16 -8.00
CA GLY A 269 -15.55 1.85 -8.15
C GLY A 269 -15.39 3.37 -8.12
N SER A 270 -14.59 3.89 -7.18
CA SER A 270 -14.33 5.32 -7.04
C SER A 270 -13.57 5.90 -8.24
N LEU A 271 -12.56 5.20 -8.76
CA LEU A 271 -11.84 5.64 -9.97
C LEU A 271 -12.74 5.63 -11.21
N LEU A 272 -13.62 4.63 -11.35
CA LEU A 272 -14.61 4.63 -12.43
C LEU A 272 -15.64 5.75 -12.27
N ALA A 273 -16.02 6.09 -11.03
CA ALA A 273 -16.90 7.20 -10.72
C ALA A 273 -16.27 8.55 -11.14
N GLU A 274 -14.97 8.73 -10.90
CA GLU A 274 -14.22 9.90 -11.39
C GLU A 274 -14.19 9.98 -12.92
N GLN A 275 -13.98 8.85 -13.61
CA GLN A 275 -14.03 8.80 -15.07
C GLN A 275 -15.43 9.16 -15.62
N LEU A 276 -16.49 8.74 -14.95
CA LEU A 276 -17.87 9.11 -15.28
C LEU A 276 -18.12 10.60 -15.01
N GLU A 277 -17.60 11.13 -13.91
CA GLU A 277 -17.69 12.56 -13.59
C GLU A 277 -17.02 13.40 -14.68
N GLU A 278 -15.79 13.04 -15.08
CA GLU A 278 -15.06 13.75 -16.14
C GLU A 278 -15.77 13.67 -17.51
N LYS A 279 -16.47 12.56 -17.78
CA LYS A 279 -17.22 12.34 -19.02
C LYS A 279 -18.54 13.10 -19.07
N TYR A 280 -19.33 13.05 -18.00
CA TYR A 280 -20.72 13.56 -17.98
C TYR A 280 -20.86 14.94 -17.33
N TYR A 281 -19.87 15.38 -16.55
CA TYR A 281 -19.82 16.69 -15.91
C TYR A 281 -18.53 17.44 -16.26
N PRO A 282 -18.25 17.72 -17.55
CA PRO A 282 -17.05 18.45 -17.92
C PRO A 282 -17.02 19.83 -17.23
N GLU A 283 -15.83 20.25 -16.79
CA GLU A 283 -15.57 21.55 -16.17
C GLU A 283 -15.75 22.70 -17.18
N VAL A 284 -16.98 22.94 -17.63
CA VAL A 284 -17.32 24.13 -18.42
C VAL A 284 -17.71 25.23 -17.44
N GLU A 285 -16.89 26.28 -17.35
CA GLU A 285 -17.00 27.39 -16.39
C GLU A 285 -18.27 28.26 -16.52
N ASN A 286 -19.15 28.01 -17.48
CA ASN A 286 -20.30 28.90 -17.75
C ASN A 286 -21.55 28.16 -18.22
N GLN A 287 -22.09 27.24 -17.40
CA GLN A 287 -23.47 26.80 -17.57
C GLN A 287 -24.21 26.82 -16.23
N GLU A 288 -24.99 27.88 -16.05
CA GLU A 288 -26.20 27.85 -15.24
C GLU A 288 -27.22 26.95 -15.97
N THR A 289 -27.13 25.64 -15.79
CA THR A 289 -28.23 24.74 -16.12
C THR A 289 -28.98 24.45 -14.84
N GLY A 290 -30.16 25.06 -14.74
CA GLY A 290 -31.22 24.65 -13.83
C GLY A 290 -31.77 23.28 -14.21
N ASP A 291 -32.51 22.73 -13.24
CA ASP A 291 -33.12 21.40 -13.15
C ASP A 291 -32.17 20.21 -12.96
N GLU A 292 -32.57 19.35 -12.03
CA GLU A 292 -31.88 18.16 -11.51
C GLU A 292 -31.77 17.02 -12.54
N ASP A 293 -31.39 17.32 -13.78
CA ASP A 293 -31.17 16.28 -14.78
C ASP A 293 -29.93 15.47 -14.41
N PHE A 294 -30.14 14.19 -14.08
CA PHE A 294 -29.08 13.21 -13.91
C PHE A 294 -28.53 12.84 -15.30
N PRO A 295 -27.33 13.32 -15.67
CA PRO A 295 -26.85 13.26 -17.05
C PRO A 295 -26.09 11.97 -17.37
N ILE A 296 -25.82 11.12 -16.38
CA ILE A 296 -25.08 9.88 -16.56
C ILE A 296 -25.97 8.84 -17.26
N ASP A 297 -25.50 8.29 -18.38
CA ASP A 297 -26.16 7.17 -19.04
C ASP A 297 -25.99 5.88 -18.22
N ILE A 298 -27.10 5.36 -17.69
CA ILE A 298 -27.11 4.12 -16.90
C ILE A 298 -26.76 2.86 -17.70
N ASN A 299 -26.77 2.96 -19.04
CA ASN A 299 -26.34 1.87 -19.93
C ASN A 299 -24.85 1.94 -20.27
N ASP A 300 -24.14 2.97 -19.80
CA ASP A 300 -22.69 3.06 -19.95
C ASP A 300 -22.03 1.85 -19.26
N PRO A 301 -21.19 1.07 -19.97
CA PRO A 301 -20.47 -0.04 -19.37
C PRO A 301 -19.64 0.36 -18.14
N THR A 302 -19.06 1.57 -18.14
CA THR A 302 -18.31 2.11 -17.00
C THR A 302 -19.22 2.36 -15.81
N TYR A 303 -20.44 2.86 -16.03
CA TYR A 303 -21.45 3.04 -14.98
C TYR A 303 -21.87 1.70 -14.37
N GLN A 304 -22.19 0.71 -15.21
CA GLN A 304 -22.63 -0.61 -14.74
C GLN A 304 -21.55 -1.30 -13.91
N LEU A 305 -20.29 -1.21 -14.34
CA LEU A 305 -19.16 -1.77 -13.60
C LEU A 305 -18.92 -1.02 -12.29
N CYS A 306 -18.90 0.31 -12.32
CA CYS A 306 -18.75 1.17 -11.15
C CYS A 306 -19.78 0.85 -10.05
N VAL A 307 -21.07 0.82 -10.42
CA VAL A 307 -22.15 0.47 -9.47
C VAL A 307 -21.98 -0.95 -8.95
N LYS A 308 -21.62 -1.92 -9.82
CA LYS A 308 -21.40 -3.31 -9.41
C LYS A 308 -20.28 -3.41 -8.36
N ASP A 309 -19.14 -2.77 -8.59
CA ASP A 309 -18.01 -2.81 -7.66
C ASP A 309 -18.36 -2.15 -6.33
N LEU A 310 -18.96 -0.96 -6.35
CA LEU A 310 -19.37 -0.29 -5.12
C LEU A 310 -20.43 -1.09 -4.33
N ARG A 311 -21.34 -1.82 -5.00
CA ARG A 311 -22.29 -2.72 -4.33
C ARG A 311 -21.59 -3.95 -3.72
N LEU A 312 -20.52 -4.45 -4.33
CA LEU A 312 -19.70 -5.51 -3.76
C LEU A 312 -18.94 -5.00 -2.53
N ALA A 313 -18.34 -3.80 -2.60
CA ALA A 313 -17.70 -3.15 -1.46
C ALA A 313 -18.68 -2.94 -0.29
N GLU A 314 -19.87 -2.38 -0.57
CA GLU A 314 -20.93 -2.17 0.41
C GLU A 314 -21.28 -3.46 1.15
N LYS A 315 -21.52 -4.54 0.39
CA LYS A 315 -21.84 -5.85 0.97
C LYS A 315 -20.70 -6.35 1.85
N THR A 316 -19.47 -6.30 1.35
CA THR A 316 -18.30 -6.79 2.07
C THR A 316 -18.06 -6.04 3.39
N PHE A 317 -18.14 -4.70 3.39
CA PHE A 317 -17.96 -3.93 4.62
C PHE A 317 -19.10 -4.16 5.61
N LEU A 318 -20.35 -4.31 5.15
CA LEU A 318 -21.47 -4.67 6.02
C LEU A 318 -21.29 -6.05 6.67
N ASP A 319 -20.88 -7.05 5.88
CA ASP A 319 -20.64 -8.41 6.37
C ASP A 319 -19.51 -8.40 7.43
N LEU A 320 -18.43 -7.63 7.21
CA LEU A 320 -17.33 -7.47 8.17
C LEU A 320 -17.77 -6.78 9.46
N ILE A 321 -18.51 -5.67 9.37
CA ILE A 321 -19.02 -4.94 10.54
C ILE A 321 -19.98 -5.82 11.36
N GLN A 322 -20.82 -6.62 10.71
CA GLN A 322 -21.74 -7.54 11.39
C GLN A 322 -21.03 -8.73 12.06
N ALA A 323 -19.91 -9.17 11.49
CA ALA A 323 -19.11 -10.28 12.02
C ALA A 323 -18.17 -9.84 13.17
N ALA A 324 -17.88 -8.55 13.28
CA ALA A 324 -17.03 -8.01 14.33
C ALA A 324 -17.79 -7.95 15.68
N ASP A 325 -17.54 -8.92 16.55
CA ASP A 325 -17.93 -8.85 17.96
C ASP A 325 -16.99 -7.86 18.69
N VAL A 326 -17.57 -6.75 19.19
CA VAL A 326 -16.95 -5.69 20.03
C VAL A 326 -16.47 -4.44 19.29
N VAL A 327 -16.75 -3.29 19.92
CA VAL A 327 -16.36 -1.92 19.55
C VAL A 327 -14.83 -1.82 19.58
N ASP A 328 -14.24 -1.88 18.41
CA ASP A 328 -12.81 -1.78 18.16
C ASP A 328 -12.55 -0.67 17.13
N GLU A 329 -11.39 -0.03 17.14
CA GLU A 329 -11.03 1.07 16.23
C GLU A 329 -11.10 0.62 14.76
N SER A 330 -10.86 -0.67 14.51
CA SER A 330 -11.07 -1.33 13.22
C SER A 330 -12.51 -1.21 12.69
N GLN A 331 -13.52 -1.12 13.56
CA GLN A 331 -14.90 -0.89 13.14
C GLN A 331 -15.13 0.54 12.64
N ASP A 332 -14.43 1.52 13.19
CA ASP A 332 -14.62 2.91 12.77
C ASP A 332 -13.99 3.17 11.40
N GLU A 333 -12.85 2.53 11.11
CA GLU A 333 -12.29 2.50 9.74
C GLU A 333 -13.27 1.84 8.76
N LEU A 334 -13.81 0.66 9.08
CA LEU A 334 -14.77 -0.04 8.23
C LEU A 334 -16.07 0.76 8.03
N LYS A 335 -16.56 1.45 9.05
CA LYS A 335 -17.72 2.35 8.94
C LYS A 335 -17.42 3.53 8.03
N SER A 336 -16.24 4.13 8.15
CA SER A 336 -15.81 5.23 7.27
C SER A 336 -15.75 4.76 5.80
N LYS A 337 -15.19 3.58 5.54
CA LYS A 337 -15.15 2.98 4.19
C LYS A 337 -16.55 2.67 3.65
N LEU A 338 -17.44 2.17 4.51
CA LEU A 338 -18.85 1.95 4.16
C LEU A 338 -19.56 3.28 3.83
N GLU A 339 -19.35 4.32 4.64
CA GLU A 339 -19.90 5.65 4.41
C GLU A 339 -19.45 6.19 3.04
N GLU A 340 -18.14 6.14 2.75
CA GLU A 340 -17.59 6.54 1.46
C GLU A 340 -18.23 5.78 0.29
N THR A 341 -18.37 4.45 0.43
CA THR A 341 -19.01 3.60 -0.57
C THR A 341 -20.46 4.03 -0.84
N LEU A 342 -21.22 4.29 0.22
CA LEU A 342 -22.64 4.67 0.14
C LEU A 342 -22.83 6.07 -0.44
N LEU A 343 -21.95 7.02 -0.09
CA LEU A 343 -21.95 8.37 -0.65
C LEU A 343 -21.67 8.34 -2.15
N THR A 344 -20.65 7.58 -2.57
CA THR A 344 -20.28 7.42 -3.98
C THR A 344 -21.42 6.76 -4.76
N LEU A 345 -22.01 5.68 -4.23
CA LEU A 345 -23.21 5.07 -4.82
C LEU A 345 -24.37 6.05 -4.94
N GLY A 346 -24.64 6.84 -3.89
CA GLY A 346 -25.71 7.82 -3.87
C GLY A 346 -25.52 8.92 -4.91
N ASN A 347 -24.29 9.37 -5.14
CA ASN A 347 -23.95 10.35 -6.17
C ASN A 347 -24.13 9.80 -7.60
N LEU A 348 -24.03 8.48 -7.76
CA LEU A 348 -24.27 7.77 -9.02
C LEU A 348 -25.74 7.40 -9.23
N GLN A 349 -26.66 7.68 -8.29
CA GLN A 349 -28.07 7.42 -8.50
C GLN A 349 -28.80 8.66 -9.05
N PRO A 350 -29.79 8.49 -9.95
CA PRO A 350 -30.69 9.57 -10.29
C PRO A 350 -31.46 10.06 -9.04
N PRO A 351 -31.93 11.32 -9.01
CA PRO A 351 -32.83 11.81 -7.97
C PRO A 351 -33.99 10.83 -7.73
N GLY A 352 -34.16 10.40 -6.49
CA GLY A 352 -35.16 9.41 -6.14
C GLY A 352 -34.94 8.76 -4.77
N PRO A 353 -35.87 7.87 -4.36
CA PRO A 353 -35.87 7.27 -3.02
C PRO A 353 -34.63 6.41 -2.75
N GLU A 354 -34.05 5.79 -3.78
CA GLU A 354 -32.83 5.00 -3.63
C GLU A 354 -31.63 5.86 -3.24
N ARG A 355 -31.44 7.01 -3.92
CA ARG A 355 -30.39 7.98 -3.59
C ARG A 355 -30.51 8.49 -2.16
N GLU A 356 -31.72 8.88 -1.74
CA GLU A 356 -31.95 9.36 -0.38
C GLU A 356 -31.72 8.28 0.69
N SER A 357 -32.06 7.03 0.38
CA SER A 357 -31.83 5.89 1.26
C SER A 357 -30.33 5.68 1.48
N LEU A 358 -29.53 5.77 0.41
CA LEU A 358 -28.07 5.67 0.48
C LEU A 358 -27.45 6.77 1.34
N TYR A 359 -27.84 8.03 1.13
CA TYR A 359 -27.37 9.14 1.95
C TYR A 359 -27.75 9.01 3.43
N ARG A 360 -28.98 8.59 3.73
CA ARG A 360 -29.41 8.33 5.11
C ARG A 360 -28.57 7.25 5.79
N ARG A 361 -28.26 6.17 5.05
CA ARG A 361 -27.40 5.09 5.56
C ARG A 361 -25.93 5.51 5.72
N ALA A 362 -25.48 6.47 4.92
CA ALA A 362 -24.18 7.12 5.07
C ALA A 362 -24.13 8.15 6.21
N GLY A 363 -25.23 8.41 6.92
CA GLY A 363 -25.25 9.36 8.03
C GLY A 363 -25.44 10.83 7.63
N LEU A 364 -25.68 11.14 6.35
CA LEU A 364 -26.12 12.45 5.92
C LEU A 364 -27.54 12.70 6.45
N LYS A 365 -27.64 13.56 7.47
CA LYS A 365 -28.94 14.09 7.90
C LYS A 365 -29.55 14.87 6.75
N GLN A 366 -30.83 14.65 6.49
CA GLN A 366 -31.60 15.64 5.72
C GLN A 366 -31.43 16.96 6.48
N SER A 367 -30.88 17.98 5.83
CA SER A 367 -31.08 19.34 6.31
C SER A 367 -32.58 19.51 6.35
N ASP A 368 -33.15 19.60 7.55
CA ASP A 368 -34.54 19.97 7.74
C ASP A 368 -34.73 21.27 6.95
N SER A 369 -35.35 21.17 5.77
CA SER A 369 -35.99 22.30 5.15
C SER A 369 -37.29 22.50 5.92
N ASP A 370 -37.13 23.10 7.11
CA ASP A 370 -38.23 23.75 7.80
C ASP A 370 -38.48 25.09 7.10
N ASP A 371 -39.75 25.23 6.68
CA ASP A 371 -40.49 26.38 6.12
C ASP A 371 -40.44 26.69 4.61
#